data_AF-A0A8J2VB90-F1
#
_entry.id   AF-A0A8J2VB90-F1
#
_cell.length_a   1.000
_cell.length_b   1.000
_cell.length_c   1.000
_cell.angle_alpha   90.00
_cell.angle_beta   90.00
_cell.angle_gamma   90.00
#
_symmetry.space_group_name_H-M   'P 1'
#
loop_
_entity.id
_entity.type
_entity.pdbx_description
1 polymer ?
#
loop_
_entity_poly.entity_id
_entity_poly.type
_entity_poly.pdbx_seq_one_letter_code
_entity_poly.pdbx_strand_id
1 'polypeptide(L)'
;MKKELLDKLSNEELEKKIKSATSVLSVTIVLLILYGVYMFYKMFEGTWEIGPQTAIPFLFLAVMLPNWVNIKNMKEELQKRNGTDS
;
A
#
# COMPACT_ATOMS: atom_id res chain seq x y z
N MET A 1 -11.92 -0.84 3.39
CA MET A 1 -13.03 -0.03 2.85
C MET A 1 -14.32 -0.79 3.15
N LYS A 2 -15.35 -0.12 3.68
CA LYS A 2 -16.62 -0.80 3.98
C LYS A 2 -17.31 -1.22 2.67
N LYS A 3 -18.00 -2.35 2.66
CA LYS A 3 -18.68 -2.90 1.48
C LYS A 3 -19.73 -1.93 0.91
N GLU A 4 -20.50 -1.29 1.79
CA GLU A 4 -21.49 -0.26 1.41
C GLU A 4 -20.91 0.94 0.63
N LEU A 5 -19.62 1.26 0.84
CA LEU A 5 -18.93 2.31 0.10
C LEU A 5 -18.38 1.81 -1.24
N LEU A 6 -18.02 0.52 -1.35
CA LEU A 6 -17.60 -0.11 -2.60
C LEU A 6 -18.76 -0.21 -3.59
N ASP A 7 -19.93 -0.61 -3.11
CA ASP A 7 -21.15 -0.81 -3.93
C ASP A 7 -21.67 0.50 -4.53
N LYS A 8 -21.36 1.64 -3.91
CA LYS A 8 -21.79 2.98 -4.36
C LYS A 8 -20.87 3.64 -5.38
N LEU A 9 -19.65 3.16 -5.56
CA LEU A 9 -18.68 3.75 -6.49
C LEU A 9 -18.92 3.25 -7.91
N SER A 10 -18.74 4.12 -8.91
CA SER A 10 -18.74 3.69 -10.32
C SER A 10 -17.50 2.85 -10.67
N ASN A 11 -17.55 2.11 -11.78
CA ASN A 11 -16.39 1.33 -12.24
C ASN A 11 -15.17 2.24 -12.52
N GLU A 12 -15.39 3.40 -13.13
CA GLU A 12 -14.32 4.40 -13.35
C GLU A 12 -13.71 4.93 -12.05
N GLU A 13 -14.55 5.17 -11.04
CA GLU A 13 -14.08 5.63 -9.72
C GLU A 13 -13.30 4.53 -8.99
N LEU A 14 -13.74 3.27 -9.09
CA LEU A 14 -13.02 2.11 -8.56
C LEU A 14 -11.64 1.96 -9.21
N GLU A 15 -11.57 2.03 -10.54
CA GLU A 15 -10.30 1.96 -11.27
C GLU A 15 -9.36 3.10 -10.90
N LYS A 16 -9.87 4.34 -10.82
CA LYS A 16 -9.08 5.51 -10.41
C LYS A 16 -8.54 5.36 -8.98
N LYS A 17 -9.35 4.85 -8.06
CA LYS A 17 -8.93 4.59 -6.67
C LYS A 17 -7.93 3.44 -6.58
N ILE A 18 -8.09 2.38 -7.37
CA ILE A 18 -7.10 1.29 -7.46
C ILE A 18 -5.77 1.85 -7.96
N LYS A 19 -5.77 2.66 -9.03
CA LYS A 19 -4.55 3.25 -9.59
C LYS A 19 -3.84 4.15 -8.56
N SER A 20 -4.61 5.00 -7.87
CA SER A 20 -4.08 5.86 -6.80
C SER A 20 -3.51 5.05 -5.64
N ALA A 21 -4.26 4.07 -5.10
CA ALA A 21 -3.80 3.23 -4.01
C ALA A 21 -2.57 2.39 -4.39
N THR A 22 -2.52 1.90 -5.64
CA THR A 22 -1.35 1.17 -6.18
C THR A 22 -0.13 2.09 -6.27
N SER A 23 -0.30 3.33 -6.74
CA SER A 23 0.78 4.32 -6.76
C SER A 23 1.31 4.61 -5.35
N VAL A 24 0.43 4.76 -4.36
CA VAL A 24 0.82 4.95 -2.95
C VAL A 24 1.62 3.74 -2.43
N LEU A 25 1.18 2.51 -2.74
CA LEU A 25 1.95 1.30 -2.41
C LEU A 25 3.33 1.29 -3.07
N SER A 26 3.43 1.62 -4.36
CA SER A 26 4.71 1.66 -5.06
C SER A 26 5.67 2.67 -4.44
N VAL A 27 5.20 3.88 -4.14
CA VAL A 27 6.02 4.91 -3.45
C VAL A 27 6.45 4.41 -2.08
N THR A 28 5.55 3.78 -1.33
CA THR A 28 5.85 3.22 -0.02
C THR A 28 6.95 2.15 -0.08
N ILE A 29 6.90 1.28 -1.09
CA ILE A 29 7.92 0.25 -1.32
C ILE A 29 9.28 0.90 -1.64
N VAL A 30 9.31 1.92 -2.49
CA VAL A 30 10.55 2.65 -2.82
C VAL A 30 11.16 3.28 -1.57
N LEU A 31 10.34 3.90 -0.71
CA LEU A 31 10.82 4.49 0.54
C LEU A 31 11.35 3.43 1.51
N LEU A 32 10.72 2.27 1.60
CA LEU A 32 11.21 1.14 2.39
C LEU A 32 12.58 0.63 1.91
N ILE A 33 12.77 0.54 0.58
CA ILE A 33 14.05 0.14 -0.01
C ILE A 33 15.13 1.16 0.33
N LEU A 34 14.87 2.46 0.12
CA LEU A 34 15.81 3.53 0.44
C LEU A 34 16.16 3.56 1.93
N TYR A 35 15.16 3.35 2.79
CA TYR A 35 15.38 3.21 4.23
C TYR A 35 16.25 1.99 4.56
N GLY A 36 16.02 0.84 3.91
CA GLY A 36 16.85 -0.34 4.05
C GLY A 36 18.31 -0.10 3.64
N VAL A 37 18.54 0.61 2.53
CA VAL A 37 19.88 0.99 2.07
C VAL A 37 20.56 1.94 3.07
N TYR A 38 19.83 2.93 3.59
CA TYR A 38 20.33 3.82 4.64
C TYR A 38 20.72 3.07 5.91
N MET A 39 19.87 2.14 6.34
CA MET A 39 20.11 1.30 7.51
C MET A 39 21.32 0.39 7.32
N PHE A 40 21.47 -0.20 6.13
CA PHE A 40 22.66 -0.96 5.75
C PHE A 40 23.92 -0.09 5.81
N TYR A 41 23.89 1.10 5.21
CA TYR A 41 25.01 2.05 5.27
C TYR A 41 25.42 2.39 6.71
N LYS A 42 24.44 2.66 7.58
CA LYS A 42 24.69 2.94 9.00
C LYS A 42 25.27 1.77 9.78
N MET A 43 24.87 0.55 9.42
CA MET A 43 25.46 -0.68 9.97
C MET A 43 26.94 -0.83 9.57
N PHE A 44 27.31 -0.48 8.33
CA PHE A 44 28.70 -0.47 7.87
C PHE A 44 29.57 0.62 8.51
N GLU A 45 29.00 1.81 8.74
CA GLU A 45 29.71 2.89 9.46
C GLU A 45 29.91 2.59 10.96
N GLY A 46 29.28 1.53 11.50
CA GLY A 46 29.30 1.23 12.93
C GLY A 46 28.55 2.27 13.79
N THR A 47 27.80 3.18 13.17
CA THR A 47 27.00 4.22 13.85
C THR A 47 25.53 3.80 14.00
N TRP A 48 25.28 2.49 13.97
CA TRP A 48 23.96 1.94 14.18
C TRP A 48 23.54 2.07 15.63
N GLU A 49 22.51 2.88 15.87
CA GLU A 49 21.88 2.98 17.18
C GLU A 49 20.43 2.48 17.12
N ILE A 50 20.03 1.76 18.15
CA ILE A 50 18.63 1.37 18.34
C ILE A 50 17.89 2.59 18.88
N GLY A 51 17.11 3.24 18.01
CA GLY A 51 16.34 4.43 18.35
C GLY A 51 15.00 4.48 17.61
N PRO A 52 14.27 5.62 17.67
CA PRO A 52 12.95 5.77 17.05
C PRO A 52 12.90 5.39 15.56
N GLN A 53 14.04 5.48 14.86
CA GLN A 53 14.20 5.01 13.50
C GLN A 53 13.74 3.56 13.31
N THR A 54 13.90 2.66 14.29
CA THR A 54 13.47 1.25 14.17
C THR A 54 11.94 1.09 14.12
N ALA A 55 11.17 2.12 14.46
CA ALA A 55 9.71 2.14 14.31
C ALA A 55 9.26 2.40 12.86
N ILE A 56 10.12 2.97 12.01
CA ILE A 56 9.80 3.37 10.64
C ILE A 56 9.25 2.21 9.78
N PRO A 57 9.80 0.98 9.81
CA PRO A 57 9.22 -0.17 9.10
C PRO A 57 7.77 -0.47 9.50
N PHE A 58 7.44 -0.31 10.79
CA PHE A 58 6.09 -0.56 11.30
C PHE A 58 5.10 0.51 10.82
N LEU A 59 5.54 1.78 10.72
CA LEU A 59 4.74 2.85 10.16
C LEU A 59 4.42 2.60 8.68
N PHE A 60 5.38 2.10 7.91
CA PHE A 60 5.13 1.71 6.52
C PHE A 60 4.15 0.54 6.41
N LEU A 61 4.26 -0.48 7.28
CA LEU A 61 3.29 -1.58 7.33
C LEU A 61 1.87 -1.10 7.64
N ALA A 62 1.72 -0.13 8.56
CA ALA A 62 0.43 0.45 8.90
C ALA A 62 -0.25 1.15 7.72
N VAL A 63 0.52 1.68 6.76
CA VAL A 63 0.00 2.28 5.52
C VAL A 63 -0.19 1.21 4.43
N MET A 64 0.72 0.24 4.31
CA MET A 64 0.65 -0.78 3.26
C MET A 64 -0.51 -1.75 3.44
N LEU A 65 -0.72 -2.27 4.66
CA LEU A 65 -1.72 -3.32 4.90
C LEU A 65 -3.15 -2.87 4.54
N PRO A 66 -3.64 -1.70 5.00
CA PRO A 66 -4.98 -1.24 4.62
C PRO A 66 -5.11 -0.94 3.14
N ASN A 67 -4.08 -0.36 2.51
CA ASN A 67 -4.09 -0.06 1.08
C ASN A 67 -4.12 -1.34 0.24
N TRP A 68 -3.36 -2.36 0.62
CA TRP A 68 -3.36 -3.65 -0.05
C TRP A 68 -4.73 -4.34 0.04
N VAL A 69 -5.32 -4.40 1.24
CA VAL A 69 -6.67 -4.94 1.45
C VAL A 69 -7.70 -4.15 0.64
N ASN A 70 -7.63 -2.82 0.64
CA ASN A 70 -8.54 -1.98 -0.14
C ASN A 70 -8.44 -2.26 -1.64
N ILE A 71 -7.23 -2.36 -2.19
CA ILE A 71 -7.02 -2.68 -3.60
C ILE A 71 -7.60 -4.05 -3.95
N LYS A 72 -7.36 -5.06 -3.10
CA LYS A 72 -7.90 -6.40 -3.29
C LYS A 72 -9.43 -6.35 -3.37
N ASN A 73 -10.08 -5.73 -2.40
CA ASN A 73 -11.54 -5.62 -2.37
C ASN A 73 -12.10 -4.84 -3.57
N MET A 74 -11.45 -3.75 -3.99
CA MET A 74 -11.87 -2.98 -5.18
C MET A 74 -11.68 -3.79 -6.48
N LYS A 75 -10.61 -4.57 -6.61
CA LYS A 75 -10.38 -5.45 -7.77
C LYS A 75 -11.39 -6.59 -7.83
N GLU A 76 -11.66 -7.24 -6.69
CA GLU A 76 -12.67 -8.30 -6.60
C GLU A 76 -14.06 -7.77 -6.97
N GLU A 77 -14.39 -6.55 -6.53
CA GLU A 77 -15.66 -5.90 -6.86
C GLU A 77 -15.77 -5.56 -8.36
N LEU A 78 -14.72 -5.01 -8.97
CA LEU A 78 -14.68 -4.79 -10.42
C LEU A 78 -14.79 -6.10 -11.22
N GLN A 79 -14.10 -7.16 -10.78
CA GLN A 79 -14.18 -8.47 -11.43
C GLN A 79 -15.57 -9.08 -11.34
N LYS A 80 -16.26 -8.92 -10.19
CA LYS A 80 -17.66 -9.36 -10.05
C LYS A 80 -18.57 -8.64 -11.03
N ARG A 81 -18.48 -7.30 -11.11
CA ARG A 81 -19.33 -6.49 -11.99
C ARG A 81 -19.10 -6.81 -13.47
N ASN A 82 -17.84 -6.88 -13.88
CA ASN A 82 -17.46 -7.15 -15.27
C ASN A 82 -17.61 -8.64 -15.65
N GLY A 83 -17.71 -9.55 -14.68
CA GLY A 83 -17.91 -10.98 -14.88
C GLY A 83 -19.38 -11.43 -14.90
N THR A 84 -20.32 -10.53 -14.63
CA THR A 84 -21.78 -10.77 -14.75
C THR A 84 -22.37 -10.43 -16.12
N ASP A 85 -21.55 -9.94 -17.06
CA ASP A 85 -21.94 -9.65 -18.45
C ASP A 85 -21.52 -10.76 -19.44
N SER A 86 -21.34 -12.00 -18.97
CA SER A 86 -21.00 -13.19 -19.80
C SER A 86 -22.14 -14.21 -19.82
#